data_AF-X1DQE5-F1
#
_entry.id   AF-X1DQE5-F1
#
_cell.length_a   1.000
_cell.length_b   1.000
_cell.length_c   1.000
_cell.angle_alpha   90.00
_cell.angle_beta   90.00
_cell.angle_gamma   90.00
#
_symmetry.space_group_name_H-M   'P 1'
#
loop_
_entity.id
_entity.type
_entity.pdbx_description
1 polymer ?
#
loop_
_entity_poly.entity_id
_entity_poly.type
_entity_poly.pdbx_seq_one_letter_code
_entity_poly.pdbx_strand_id
1 'polypeptide(L)'
;KFKFVIASICADIYGDGFILKKYTNDVTKIINKEEEVDCELPPPDSAKLRNLELIDPENLKDLKYLTEKDKRKGKQFKDKGIQHFFYNNQETGKERYIHPSRIMHFKDDQLPFSKFGISKVDMLRNIINSEQDIDIATGEILKWFSHGILEMTCTGMQPNERKEILKVMENHPNFYANSDKWKLTVHNPTAIDPKEFYNYIILGIASVFVMPTQVLLGVQIGKVTGAETGY
;
A
#
# COMPACT_ATOMS: atom_id res chain seq x y z
N LYS A 1 -6.84 19.86 16.08
CA LYS A 1 -6.79 18.51 16.69
C LYS A 1 -6.96 17.42 15.62
N PHE A 2 -8.07 17.38 14.88
CA PHE A 2 -8.30 16.36 13.83
C PHE A 2 -7.19 16.22 12.78
N LYS A 3 -6.66 17.34 12.26
CA LYS A 3 -5.55 17.32 11.30
C LYS A 3 -4.26 16.66 11.82
N PHE A 4 -3.98 16.79 13.12
CA PHE A 4 -2.82 16.13 13.73
C PHE A 4 -3.01 14.63 13.82
N VAL A 5 -4.23 14.17 14.12
CA VAL A 5 -4.57 12.75 14.15
C VAL A 5 -4.43 12.14 12.75
N ILE A 6 -4.94 12.82 11.72
CA ILE A 6 -4.78 12.36 10.34
C ILE A 6 -3.30 12.28 9.95
N ALA A 7 -2.51 13.32 10.23
CA ALA A 7 -1.09 13.30 9.92
C ALA A 7 -0.35 12.15 10.65
N SER A 8 -0.74 11.84 11.89
CA SER A 8 -0.21 10.68 12.61
C SER A 8 -0.60 9.36 11.95
N ILE A 9 -1.87 9.20 11.55
CA ILE A 9 -2.33 8.01 10.83
C ILE A 9 -1.59 7.85 9.49
N CYS A 10 -1.38 8.96 8.76
CA CYS A 10 -0.59 8.93 7.53
C CYS A 10 0.86 8.50 7.79
N ALA A 11 1.48 9.00 8.86
CA ALA A 11 2.82 8.59 9.27
C ALA A 11 2.88 7.10 9.63
N ASP A 12 1.86 6.58 10.31
CA ASP A 12 1.77 5.17 10.68
C ASP A 12 1.61 4.25 9.46
N ILE A 13 0.76 4.64 8.49
CA ILE A 13 0.43 3.81 7.32
C ILE A 13 1.50 3.93 6.23
N TYR A 14 1.84 5.18 5.86
CA TYR A 14 2.69 5.50 4.71
C TYR A 14 4.12 5.85 5.09
N GLY A 15 4.45 5.86 6.38
CA GLY A 15 5.76 6.23 6.91
C GLY A 15 5.87 7.74 7.21
N ASP A 16 5.18 8.58 6.45
CA ASP A 16 5.28 10.03 6.61
C ASP A 16 3.92 10.72 6.67
N GLY A 17 3.82 11.71 7.57
CA GLY A 17 2.68 12.60 7.68
C GLY A 17 3.12 14.06 7.68
N PHE A 18 2.40 14.93 6.96
CA PHE A 18 2.82 16.32 6.77
C PHE A 18 1.72 17.33 7.06
N ILE A 19 2.10 18.39 7.79
CA ILE A 19 1.24 19.56 8.01
C ILE A 19 1.99 20.83 7.62
N LEU A 20 1.47 21.56 6.64
CA LEU A 20 1.96 22.89 6.26
C LEU A 20 1.37 23.97 7.17
N LYS A 21 2.25 24.77 7.74
CA LYS A 21 1.94 25.96 8.53
C LYS A 21 1.88 27.17 7.59
N LYS A 22 0.67 27.67 7.34
CA LYS A 22 0.42 28.90 6.58
C LYS A 22 0.42 30.08 7.52
N TYR A 23 1.15 31.14 7.16
CA TYR A 23 1.27 32.35 7.97
C TYR A 23 0.78 33.57 7.18
N THR A 24 0.30 34.56 7.91
CA THR A 24 -0.01 35.90 7.40
C THR A 24 0.86 36.92 8.09
N ASN A 25 1.35 37.91 7.36
CA ASN A 25 2.10 39.00 7.95
C ASN A 25 1.12 40.09 8.44
N ASP A 26 1.30 40.61 9.66
CA ASP A 26 0.42 41.67 10.16
C ASP A 26 0.63 42.99 9.40
N VAL A 27 1.78 43.20 8.76
CA VAL A 27 2.08 44.38 7.94
C VAL A 27 1.27 44.40 6.62
N THR A 28 0.94 43.23 6.05
CA THR A 28 0.15 43.14 4.81
C THR A 28 -1.36 43.30 5.04
N LYS A 29 -1.85 43.20 6.29
CA LYS A 29 -3.25 43.54 6.62
C LYS A 29 -3.59 45.01 6.39
N ILE A 30 -2.59 45.90 6.34
CA ILE A 30 -2.80 47.34 6.15
C ILE A 30 -3.12 47.66 4.67
N ILE A 31 -2.82 46.75 3.73
CA ILE A 31 -2.97 46.98 2.28
C ILE A 31 -3.82 45.86 1.67
N ASN A 32 -5.11 45.75 2.04
CA ASN A 32 -6.23 45.06 1.33
C ASN A 32 -5.98 43.78 0.49
N LYS A 33 -4.88 43.07 0.70
CA LYS A 33 -4.52 41.79 0.09
C LYS A 33 -3.79 41.02 1.18
N GLU A 34 -4.45 39.97 1.66
CA GLU A 34 -3.79 38.96 2.47
C GLU A 34 -2.76 38.24 1.59
N GLU A 35 -1.60 38.85 1.37
CA GLU A 35 -0.49 38.18 0.70
C GLU A 35 -0.02 37.04 1.61
N GLU A 36 -0.29 35.81 1.16
CA GLU A 36 0.22 34.61 1.80
C GLU A 36 1.75 34.65 1.78
N VAL A 37 2.36 34.47 2.94
CA VAL A 37 3.82 34.53 3.04
C VAL A 37 4.41 33.34 2.31
N ASP A 38 5.42 33.59 1.48
CA ASP A 38 6.12 32.57 0.71
C ASP A 38 6.60 31.40 1.59
N CYS A 39 6.28 30.18 1.15
CA CYS A 39 6.60 28.94 1.85
C CYS A 39 8.06 28.53 1.67
N GLU A 40 8.78 29.11 0.69
CA GLU A 40 10.21 28.86 0.44
C GLU A 40 11.10 29.52 1.49
N LEU A 41 10.59 30.49 2.25
CA LEU A 41 11.34 31.24 3.26
C LEU A 41 10.83 30.95 4.67
N PRO A 42 11.68 31.09 5.71
CA PRO A 42 11.23 30.99 7.10
C PRO A 42 10.14 32.03 7.41
N PRO A 43 9.26 31.75 8.40
CA PRO A 43 8.28 32.74 8.85
C PRO A 43 8.98 34.02 9.32
N PRO A 44 8.56 35.21 8.85
CA PRO A 44 8.98 36.48 9.43
C PRO A 44 8.62 36.53 10.91
N ASP A 45 9.42 37.24 11.71
CA ASP A 45 9.22 37.34 13.17
C ASP A 45 7.83 37.91 13.55
N SER A 46 7.27 38.79 12.71
CA SER A 46 5.95 39.39 12.88
C SER A 46 4.79 38.53 12.34
N ALA A 47 5.06 37.34 11.79
CA ALA A 47 4.05 36.55 11.12
C ALA A 47 3.20 35.74 12.11
N LYS A 48 1.88 35.79 11.95
CA LYS A 48 0.94 34.99 12.73
C LYS A 48 0.53 33.74 11.96
N LEU A 49 0.41 32.62 12.67
CA LEU A 49 -0.10 31.37 12.11
C LEU A 49 -1.56 31.56 11.70
N ARG A 50 -1.84 31.40 10.41
CA ARG A 50 -3.18 31.54 9.82
C ARG A 50 -3.90 30.21 9.80
N ASN A 51 -3.24 29.17 9.28
CA ASN A 51 -3.86 27.87 9.05
C ASN A 51 -2.82 26.74 9.09
N LEU A 52 -3.32 25.54 9.34
CA LEU A 52 -2.60 24.28 9.20
C LEU A 52 -3.25 23.50 8.06
N GLU A 53 -2.51 23.20 7.01
CA GLU A 53 -2.98 22.44 5.85
C GLU A 53 -2.38 21.04 5.87
N LEU A 54 -3.20 20.02 5.64
CA LEU A 54 -2.71 18.66 5.46
C LEU A 54 -2.09 18.58 4.06
N ILE A 55 -0.88 18.04 4.00
CA ILE A 55 -0.24 17.71 2.74
C ILE A 55 -0.28 16.20 2.58
N ASP A 56 -0.76 15.76 1.43
CA ASP A 56 -0.61 14.38 1.00
C ASP A 56 0.88 14.04 0.86
N PRO A 57 1.38 12.98 1.54
CA PRO A 57 2.76 12.53 1.40
C PRO A 57 3.21 12.30 -0.04
N GLU A 58 2.34 11.87 -0.95
CA GLU A 58 2.70 11.63 -2.36
C GLU A 58 3.11 12.90 -3.11
N ASN A 59 2.66 14.07 -2.64
CA ASN A 59 3.04 15.36 -3.21
C ASN A 59 4.44 15.80 -2.77
N LEU A 60 5.08 15.11 -1.82
CA LEU A 60 6.41 15.40 -1.31
C LEU A 60 7.41 14.34 -1.76
N LYS A 61 8.31 14.71 -2.67
CA LYS A 61 9.19 13.71 -3.32
C LYS A 61 10.57 13.61 -2.70
N ASP A 62 11.13 14.71 -2.19
CA ASP A 62 12.54 14.74 -1.77
C ASP A 62 12.86 15.88 -0.81
N LEU A 63 13.99 15.74 -0.10
CA LEU A 63 14.69 16.82 0.58
C LEU A 63 15.83 17.35 -0.30
N LYS A 64 15.72 18.60 -0.75
CA LYS A 64 16.71 19.24 -1.64
C LYS A 64 17.35 20.44 -0.98
N TYR A 65 18.66 20.59 -1.16
CA TYR A 65 19.34 21.84 -0.84
C TYR A 65 19.05 22.84 -1.96
N LEU A 66 18.58 24.03 -1.59
CA LEU A 66 18.45 25.12 -2.56
C LEU A 66 19.86 25.59 -2.91
N THR A 67 20.24 25.44 -4.18
CA THR A 67 21.52 25.94 -4.68
C THR A 67 21.35 27.34 -5.26
N GLU A 68 22.43 28.09 -5.44
CA GLU A 68 22.37 29.41 -6.07
C GLU A 68 21.82 29.38 -7.52
N LYS A 69 21.78 28.20 -8.17
CA LYS A 69 21.21 28.00 -9.50
C LYS A 69 19.68 27.89 -9.48
N ASP A 70 19.09 27.52 -8.34
CA ASP A 70 17.64 27.40 -8.14
C ASP A 70 16.96 28.75 -7.85
N LYS A 71 17.73 29.86 -7.90
CA LYS A 71 17.25 31.23 -7.71
C LYS A 71 16.18 31.59 -8.75
N ARG A 72 14.91 31.33 -8.45
CA ARG A 72 13.78 31.94 -9.17
C ARG A 72 13.65 33.40 -8.70
N LYS A 73 14.00 34.35 -9.59
CA LYS A 73 13.72 35.80 -9.51
C LYS A 73 14.09 36.47 -8.17
N GLY A 74 15.33 36.92 -8.03
CA GLY A 74 15.71 38.00 -7.09
C GLY A 74 15.67 37.67 -5.58
N LYS A 75 15.30 36.45 -5.17
CA LYS A 75 15.26 36.05 -3.76
C LYS A 75 16.64 35.53 -3.32
N GLN A 76 17.33 36.30 -2.48
CA GLN A 76 18.53 35.82 -1.80
C GLN A 76 18.11 34.90 -0.64
N PHE A 77 18.29 33.60 -0.81
CA PHE A 77 18.21 32.65 0.30
C PHE A 77 19.41 32.90 1.21
N LYS A 78 19.17 33.43 2.42
CA LYS A 78 20.22 33.68 3.41
C LYS A 78 20.76 32.39 4.04
N ASP A 79 20.04 31.28 3.90
CA ASP A 79 20.34 30.03 4.59
C ASP A 79 21.04 29.01 3.67
N LYS A 80 22.33 29.24 3.43
CA LYS A 80 23.19 28.24 2.78
C LYS A 80 23.29 27.01 3.69
N GLY A 81 22.71 25.87 3.29
CA GLY A 81 22.84 24.59 4.01
C GLY A 81 21.56 24.01 4.61
N ILE A 82 20.39 24.61 4.40
CA ILE A 82 19.11 24.06 4.87
C ILE A 82 18.45 23.22 3.78
N GLN A 83 18.04 21.99 4.13
CA GLN A 83 17.24 21.15 3.25
C GLN A 83 15.78 21.58 3.24
N HIS A 84 15.24 21.74 2.04
CA HIS A 84 13.85 22.08 1.78
C HIS A 84 13.10 20.84 1.30
N PHE A 85 11.84 20.76 1.67
CA PHE A 85 10.93 19.75 1.15
C PHE A 85 10.49 20.15 -0.26
N PHE A 86 10.69 19.26 -1.22
CA PHE A 86 10.25 19.46 -2.59
C PHE A 86 8.81 19.00 -2.74
N TYR A 87 7.92 19.96 -2.96
CA TYR A 87 6.49 19.73 -3.12
C TYR A 87 6.09 19.90 -4.58
N ASN A 88 5.45 18.88 -5.14
CA ASN A 88 4.85 18.90 -6.46
C ASN A 88 3.35 18.66 -6.30
N ASN A 89 2.55 19.68 -6.59
CA ASN A 89 1.09 19.53 -6.62
C ASN A 89 0.69 18.76 -7.89
N GLN A 90 0.27 17.51 -7.75
CA GLN A 90 -0.13 16.70 -8.90
C GLN A 90 -1.30 17.29 -9.71
N GLU A 91 -2.26 17.97 -9.06
CA GLU A 91 -3.42 18.56 -9.74
C GLU A 91 -3.07 19.77 -10.60
N THR A 92 -2.11 20.58 -10.15
CA THR A 92 -1.74 21.83 -10.84
C THR A 92 -0.39 21.75 -11.58
N GLY A 93 0.36 20.67 -11.40
CA GLY A 93 1.73 20.49 -11.89
C GLY A 93 2.73 21.51 -11.34
N LYS A 94 2.36 22.28 -10.30
CA LYS A 94 3.19 23.33 -9.75
C LYS A 94 4.16 22.77 -8.72
N GLU A 95 5.44 23.02 -8.98
CA GLU A 95 6.53 22.67 -8.09
C GLU A 95 6.93 23.87 -7.23
N ARG A 96 7.06 23.64 -5.93
CA ARG A 96 7.54 24.62 -4.94
C ARG A 96 8.44 23.94 -3.92
N TYR A 97 9.31 24.75 -3.32
CA TYR A 97 10.09 24.32 -2.17
C TYR A 97 9.43 24.78 -0.88
N ILE A 98 9.46 23.93 0.14
CA ILE A 98 8.89 24.26 1.46
C ILE A 98 10.03 24.27 2.46
N HIS A 99 10.23 25.42 3.10
CA HIS A 99 11.21 25.58 4.15
C HIS A 99 10.85 24.68 5.36
N PRO A 100 11.80 23.99 6.02
CA PRO A 100 11.51 23.04 7.08
C PRO A 100 10.74 23.67 8.26
N SER A 101 11.00 24.94 8.61
CA SER A 101 10.22 25.66 9.65
C SER A 101 8.73 25.82 9.32
N ARG A 102 8.35 25.70 8.04
CA ARG A 102 6.96 25.82 7.56
C ARG A 102 6.20 24.51 7.60
N ILE A 103 6.86 23.37 7.77
CA ILE A 103 6.21 22.07 7.73
C ILE A 103 6.42 21.33 9.04
N MET A 104 5.42 20.61 9.49
CA MET A 104 5.56 19.59 10.53
C MET A 104 5.63 18.25 9.82
N HIS A 105 6.64 17.47 10.15
CA HIS A 105 6.86 16.14 9.62
C HIS A 105 6.68 15.13 10.76
N PHE A 106 5.69 14.27 10.62
CA PHE A 106 5.37 13.17 11.52
C PHE A 106 5.96 11.89 10.96
N LYS A 107 6.63 11.14 11.81
CA LYS A 107 7.23 9.83 11.53
C LYS A 107 7.06 8.98 12.78
N ASP A 108 6.46 7.82 12.63
CA ASP A 108 6.34 6.85 13.73
C ASP A 108 7.57 5.93 13.74
N ASP A 109 7.84 5.24 12.63
CA ASP A 109 9.01 4.38 12.46
C ASP A 109 10.05 5.01 11.53
N GLN A 110 11.33 5.01 11.90
CA GLN A 110 12.41 5.60 11.10
C GLN A 110 13.70 4.79 11.20
N LEU A 111 14.33 4.53 10.05
CA LEU A 111 15.68 3.96 10.00
C LEU A 111 16.72 5.02 10.40
N PRO A 112 17.82 4.64 11.09
CA PRO A 112 18.85 5.59 11.56
C PRO A 112 19.44 6.51 10.49
N PHE A 113 19.44 6.07 9.22
CA PHE A 113 20.00 6.78 8.07
C PHE A 113 18.94 7.42 7.16
N SER A 114 17.66 7.12 7.35
CA SER A 114 16.58 7.73 6.56
C SER A 114 16.15 9.06 7.18
N LYS A 115 15.68 10.00 6.36
CA LYS A 115 15.01 11.23 6.85
C LYS A 115 13.49 11.10 6.86
N PHE A 116 12.97 10.12 6.13
CA PHE A 116 11.57 9.73 5.99
C PHE A 116 11.27 8.51 6.85
N GLY A 117 10.01 8.33 7.22
CA GLY A 117 9.60 7.15 7.98
C GLY A 117 9.43 5.91 7.10
N ILE A 118 9.16 4.79 7.75
CA ILE A 118 8.98 3.50 7.10
C ILE A 118 7.48 3.27 6.89
N SER A 119 7.08 3.03 5.64
CA SER A 119 5.70 2.67 5.32
C SER A 119 5.40 1.24 5.78
N LYS A 120 4.42 1.08 6.67
CA LYS A 120 3.91 -0.24 7.08
C LYS A 120 3.30 -0.99 5.89
N VAL A 121 2.66 -0.27 4.96
CA VAL A 121 2.14 -0.86 3.72
C VAL A 121 3.29 -1.42 2.87
N ASP A 122 4.40 -0.70 2.75
CA ASP A 122 5.56 -1.17 1.99
C ASP A 122 6.25 -2.36 2.69
N MET A 123 6.31 -2.37 4.02
CA MET A 123 6.75 -3.55 4.79
C MET A 123 5.88 -4.78 4.53
N LEU A 124 4.57 -4.59 4.35
CA LEU A 124 3.60 -5.65 4.06
C LEU A 124 3.51 -6.02 2.58
N ARG A 125 4.25 -5.37 1.68
CA ARG A 125 4.11 -5.55 0.23
C ARG A 125 4.20 -7.00 -0.22
N ASN A 126 5.16 -7.75 0.32
CA ASN A 126 5.32 -9.17 -0.03
C ASN A 126 4.18 -10.03 0.53
N ILE A 127 3.65 -9.69 1.70
CA ILE A 127 2.50 -10.40 2.30
C ILE A 127 1.23 -10.12 1.48
N ILE A 128 1.01 -8.87 1.06
CA ILE A 128 -0.12 -8.48 0.20
C ILE A 128 -0.05 -9.21 -1.15
N ASN A 129 1.13 -9.24 -1.79
CA ASN A 129 1.29 -9.99 -3.04
C ASN A 129 1.05 -11.49 -2.85
N SER A 130 1.54 -12.05 -1.73
CA SER A 130 1.34 -13.48 -1.43
C SER A 130 -0.14 -13.80 -1.22
N GLU A 131 -0.92 -12.89 -0.61
CA GLU A 131 -2.36 -13.06 -0.45
C GLU A 131 -3.10 -13.14 -1.77
N GLN A 132 -2.77 -12.25 -2.72
CA GLN A 132 -3.32 -12.30 -4.08
C GLN A 132 -3.02 -13.63 -4.77
N ASP A 133 -1.79 -14.13 -4.64
CA ASP A 133 -1.39 -15.42 -5.21
C ASP A 133 -2.13 -16.60 -4.56
N ILE A 134 -2.31 -16.56 -3.23
CA ILE A 134 -3.05 -17.58 -2.48
C ILE A 134 -4.53 -17.59 -2.89
N ASP A 135 -5.14 -16.43 -3.07
CA ASP A 135 -6.54 -16.31 -3.50
C ASP A 135 -6.75 -16.90 -4.91
N ILE A 136 -5.84 -16.59 -5.84
CA ILE A 136 -5.86 -17.15 -7.19
C ILE A 136 -5.70 -18.67 -7.12
N ALA A 137 -4.68 -19.17 -6.41
CA ALA A 137 -4.41 -20.60 -6.29
C ALA A 137 -5.58 -21.34 -5.62
N THR A 138 -6.18 -20.77 -4.58
CA THR A 138 -7.35 -21.35 -3.89
C THR A 138 -8.55 -21.44 -4.84
N GLY A 139 -8.80 -20.41 -5.65
CA GLY A 139 -9.82 -20.44 -6.69
C GLY A 139 -9.59 -21.53 -7.73
N GLU A 140 -8.34 -21.73 -8.17
CA GLU A 140 -7.98 -22.80 -9.10
C GLU A 140 -8.14 -24.20 -8.48
N ILE A 141 -7.71 -24.40 -7.24
CA ILE A 141 -7.86 -25.66 -6.51
C ILE A 141 -9.34 -26.01 -6.34
N LEU A 142 -10.18 -25.05 -5.96
CA LEU A 142 -11.63 -25.25 -5.85
C LEU A 142 -12.26 -25.62 -7.20
N LYS A 143 -11.79 -24.99 -8.28
CA LYS A 143 -12.23 -25.32 -9.65
C LYS A 143 -11.85 -26.75 -10.02
N TRP A 144 -10.63 -27.18 -9.75
CA TRP A 144 -10.17 -28.56 -9.99
C TRP A 144 -10.91 -29.56 -9.12
N PHE A 145 -11.18 -29.24 -7.85
CA PHE A 145 -11.95 -30.11 -6.97
C PHE A 145 -13.38 -30.30 -7.45
N SER A 146 -14.00 -29.25 -8.00
CA SER A 146 -15.39 -29.28 -8.47
C SER A 146 -15.59 -30.04 -9.80
N HIS A 147 -14.59 -30.02 -10.68
CA HIS A 147 -14.70 -30.59 -12.04
C HIS A 147 -13.82 -31.82 -12.29
N GLY A 148 -12.85 -32.06 -11.40
CA GLY A 148 -11.77 -33.03 -11.61
C GLY A 148 -10.79 -32.60 -12.69
N ILE A 149 -9.58 -33.16 -12.67
CA ILE A 149 -8.60 -33.04 -13.73
C ILE A 149 -8.78 -34.22 -14.68
N LEU A 150 -9.07 -33.91 -15.94
CA LEU A 150 -9.35 -34.92 -16.96
C LEU A 150 -8.06 -35.41 -17.62
N GLU A 151 -7.83 -36.70 -17.52
CA GLU A 151 -6.82 -37.41 -18.29
C GLU A 151 -7.50 -38.35 -19.27
N MET A 152 -7.26 -38.15 -20.56
CA MET A 152 -7.73 -39.08 -21.59
C MET A 152 -6.54 -39.77 -22.24
N THR A 153 -6.55 -41.10 -22.18
CA THR A 153 -5.52 -41.96 -22.79
C THR A 153 -6.08 -42.67 -24.01
N CYS A 154 -5.30 -42.67 -25.10
CA CYS A 154 -5.64 -43.31 -26.36
C CYS A 154 -4.46 -44.14 -26.86
N THR A 155 -4.65 -45.45 -27.02
CA THR A 155 -3.61 -46.36 -27.53
C THR A 155 -3.55 -46.31 -29.05
N GLY A 156 -2.37 -46.00 -29.61
CA GLY A 156 -2.15 -45.99 -31.07
C GLY A 156 -2.78 -44.78 -31.79
N MET A 157 -2.75 -43.61 -31.17
CA MET A 157 -3.39 -42.38 -31.68
C MET A 157 -2.87 -41.99 -33.07
N GLN A 158 -3.79 -41.86 -34.03
CA GLN A 158 -3.49 -41.29 -35.35
C GLN A 158 -3.64 -39.75 -35.34
N PRO A 159 -2.92 -39.00 -36.19
CA PRO A 159 -2.91 -37.52 -36.16
C PRO A 159 -4.29 -36.85 -36.33
N ASN A 160 -5.21 -37.52 -37.01
CA ASN A 160 -6.60 -37.09 -37.24
C ASN A 160 -7.52 -37.29 -36.03
N GLU A 161 -7.18 -38.19 -35.10
CA GLU A 161 -7.99 -38.51 -33.91
C GLU A 161 -7.81 -37.47 -32.78
N ARG A 162 -6.74 -36.66 -32.83
CA ARG A 162 -6.47 -35.61 -31.84
C ARG A 162 -7.56 -34.54 -31.74
N LYS A 163 -8.23 -34.23 -32.86
CA LYS A 163 -9.32 -33.23 -32.88
C LYS A 163 -10.60 -33.76 -32.22
N GLU A 164 -10.84 -35.06 -32.31
CA GLU A 164 -11.98 -35.70 -31.64
C GLU A 164 -11.75 -35.75 -30.12
N ILE A 165 -10.50 -35.96 -29.70
CA ILE A 165 -10.11 -35.91 -28.27
C ILE A 165 -10.46 -34.56 -27.64
N LEU A 166 -10.04 -33.46 -28.28
CA LEU A 166 -10.29 -32.12 -27.77
C LEU A 166 -11.79 -31.83 -27.67
N LYS A 167 -12.59 -32.25 -28.66
CA LYS A 167 -14.06 -32.14 -28.61
C LYS A 167 -14.68 -32.93 -27.46
N VAL A 168 -14.18 -34.12 -27.17
CA VAL A 168 -14.67 -34.92 -26.04
C VAL A 168 -14.32 -34.26 -24.72
N MET A 169 -13.10 -33.74 -24.57
CA MET A 169 -12.66 -33.01 -23.37
C MET A 169 -13.43 -31.71 -23.15
N GLU A 170 -13.76 -30.97 -24.21
CA GLU A 170 -14.57 -29.72 -24.13
C GLU A 170 -16.02 -29.97 -23.67
N ASN A 171 -16.57 -31.17 -23.91
CA ASN A 171 -17.96 -31.51 -23.57
C ASN A 171 -18.12 -32.20 -22.20
N HIS A 172 -17.04 -32.42 -21.45
CA HIS A 172 -17.09 -32.94 -20.07
C HIS A 172 -17.75 -31.91 -19.13
N PRO A 173 -18.56 -32.30 -18.11
CA PRO A 173 -18.83 -33.66 -17.59
C PRO A 173 -19.95 -34.44 -18.29
N ASN A 174 -20.53 -33.90 -19.35
CA ASN A 174 -21.75 -34.46 -19.95
C ASN A 174 -21.49 -35.61 -20.94
N PHE A 175 -20.23 -35.89 -21.27
CA PHE A 175 -19.86 -36.92 -22.24
C PHE A 175 -18.75 -37.82 -21.68
N TYR A 176 -19.04 -39.12 -21.58
CA TYR A 176 -18.10 -40.15 -21.14
C TYR A 176 -17.74 -41.06 -22.32
N ALA A 177 -16.45 -41.16 -22.64
CA ALA A 177 -15.94 -42.09 -23.64
C ALA A 177 -15.05 -43.14 -22.95
N ASN A 178 -15.56 -44.35 -22.79
CA ASN A 178 -14.78 -45.52 -22.38
C ASN A 178 -14.95 -46.62 -23.43
N SER A 179 -13.87 -46.98 -24.12
CA SER A 179 -13.81 -48.15 -25.00
C SER A 179 -12.44 -48.81 -24.92
N ASP A 180 -12.23 -49.94 -25.59
CA ASP A 180 -10.93 -50.63 -25.59
C ASP A 180 -9.76 -49.77 -26.10
N LYS A 181 -10.05 -48.71 -26.88
CA LYS A 181 -9.06 -47.77 -27.41
C LYS A 181 -8.93 -46.48 -26.59
N TRP A 182 -9.95 -46.14 -25.80
CA TRP A 182 -10.10 -44.83 -25.15
C TRP A 182 -10.42 -44.99 -23.67
N LYS A 183 -9.62 -44.38 -22.80
CA LYS A 183 -9.89 -44.38 -21.37
C LYS A 183 -9.85 -42.96 -20.83
N LEU A 184 -10.98 -42.50 -20.31
CA LEU A 184 -11.10 -41.23 -19.60
C LEU A 184 -11.01 -41.49 -18.09
N THR A 185 -10.03 -40.88 -17.45
CA THR A 185 -9.83 -40.89 -16.00
C THR A 185 -9.98 -39.48 -15.45
N VAL A 186 -10.81 -39.34 -14.43
CA VAL A 186 -10.98 -38.08 -13.70
C VAL A 186 -10.17 -38.18 -12.41
N HIS A 187 -9.16 -37.33 -12.29
CA HIS A 187 -8.38 -37.20 -11.06
C HIS A 187 -9.00 -36.11 -10.21
N ASN A 188 -9.45 -36.46 -9.01
CA ASN A 188 -9.88 -35.47 -8.04
C ASN A 188 -8.70 -35.18 -7.12
N PRO A 189 -8.01 -34.04 -7.28
CA PRO A 189 -6.96 -33.66 -6.34
C PRO A 189 -7.56 -33.51 -4.95
N THR A 190 -6.80 -33.88 -3.92
CA THR A 190 -7.19 -33.61 -2.53
C THR A 190 -7.32 -32.11 -2.33
N ALA A 191 -8.43 -31.68 -1.70
CA ALA A 191 -8.60 -30.31 -1.29
C ALA A 191 -7.47 -29.94 -0.30
N ILE A 192 -6.68 -28.95 -0.66
CA ILE A 192 -5.72 -28.33 0.26
C ILE A 192 -6.50 -27.30 1.06
N ASP A 193 -6.41 -27.35 2.39
CA ASP A 193 -6.97 -26.31 3.26
C ASP A 193 -6.05 -25.07 3.21
N PRO A 194 -6.50 -23.92 2.66
CA PRO A 194 -5.66 -22.74 2.56
C PRO A 194 -5.51 -22.00 3.90
N LYS A 195 -6.21 -22.43 4.97
CA LYS A 195 -6.27 -21.73 6.26
C LYS A 195 -4.90 -21.38 6.85
N GLU A 196 -3.92 -22.27 6.77
CA GLU A 196 -2.58 -21.99 7.31
C GLU A 196 -1.87 -20.85 6.57
N PHE A 197 -2.11 -20.72 5.26
CA PHE A 197 -1.55 -19.62 4.47
C PHE A 197 -2.21 -18.28 4.86
N TYR A 198 -3.53 -18.27 5.06
CA TYR A 198 -4.23 -17.09 5.55
C TYR A 198 -3.81 -16.71 6.98
N ASN A 199 -3.58 -17.69 7.87
CA ASN A 199 -3.07 -17.44 9.22
C ASN A 199 -1.70 -16.73 9.17
N TYR A 200 -0.80 -17.15 8.27
CA TYR A 200 0.49 -16.50 8.07
C TYR A 200 0.34 -15.03 7.64
N ILE A 201 -0.59 -14.74 6.73
CA ILE A 201 -0.89 -13.36 6.28
C ILE A 201 -1.39 -12.52 7.46
N ILE A 202 -2.37 -13.03 8.21
CA ILE A 202 -2.96 -12.36 9.38
C ILE A 202 -1.88 -12.07 10.43
N LEU A 203 -1.01 -13.04 10.71
CA LEU A 203 0.10 -12.88 11.64
C LEU A 203 1.09 -11.81 11.17
N GLY A 204 1.39 -11.79 9.87
CA GLY A 204 2.27 -10.78 9.27
C GLY A 204 1.71 -9.35 9.41
N ILE A 205 0.43 -9.16 9.08
CA ILE A 205 -0.27 -7.88 9.25
C ILE A 205 -0.26 -7.47 10.72
N ALA A 206 -0.68 -8.38 11.62
CA ALA A 206 -0.72 -8.12 13.05
C ALA A 206 0.66 -7.73 13.62
N SER A 207 1.73 -8.37 13.14
CA SER A 207 3.10 -8.10 13.58
C SER A 207 3.58 -6.71 13.16
N VAL A 208 3.27 -6.27 11.94
CA VAL A 208 3.67 -4.93 11.45
C VAL A 208 2.92 -3.81 12.19
N PHE A 209 1.65 -4.01 12.51
CA PHE A 209 0.89 -3.03 13.30
C PHE A 209 1.10 -3.16 14.81
N VAL A 210 1.92 -4.12 15.27
CA VAL A 210 2.14 -4.42 16.69
C VAL A 210 0.81 -4.60 17.42
N MET A 211 -0.13 -5.31 16.78
CA MET A 211 -1.48 -5.52 17.28
C MET A 211 -1.74 -7.01 17.53
N PRO A 212 -2.53 -7.38 18.55
CA PRO A 212 -2.93 -8.77 18.72
C PRO A 212 -3.80 -9.26 17.56
N THR A 213 -3.58 -10.49 17.09
CA THR A 213 -4.36 -11.09 15.99
C THR A 213 -5.85 -11.15 16.30
N GLN A 214 -6.23 -11.29 17.57
CA GLN A 214 -7.63 -11.32 18.01
C GLN A 214 -8.33 -9.98 17.75
N VAL A 215 -7.61 -8.86 17.88
CA VAL A 215 -8.14 -7.52 17.57
C VAL A 215 -8.37 -7.39 16.07
N LEU A 216 -7.42 -7.85 15.26
CA LEU A 216 -7.52 -7.81 13.80
C LEU A 216 -8.67 -8.69 13.26
N LEU A 217 -8.83 -9.88 13.82
CA LEU A 217 -9.87 -10.83 13.43
C LEU A 217 -11.26 -10.51 14.01
N GLY A 218 -11.36 -9.49 14.86
CA GLY A 218 -12.61 -9.16 15.55
C GLY A 218 -13.13 -10.28 16.46
N VAL A 219 -12.25 -11.19 16.89
CA VAL A 219 -12.63 -12.27 17.81
C VAL A 219 -12.83 -11.66 19.18
N GLN A 220 -14.08 -11.61 19.64
CA GLN A 220 -14.41 -11.14 20.98
C GLN A 220 -13.68 -12.00 22.02
N ILE A 221 -12.96 -11.34 22.92
CA ILE A 221 -12.17 -11.92 24.03
C ILE A 221 -13.00 -12.90 24.91
N GLY A 222 -14.33 -12.82 24.87
CA GLY A 222 -15.25 -13.74 25.56
C GLY A 222 -15.56 -15.07 24.85
N LYS A 223 -15.08 -15.30 23.62
CA LYS A 223 -15.23 -16.58 22.89
C LYS A 223 -13.99 -17.46 22.88
N VAL A 224 -12.88 -17.01 23.48
CA VAL A 224 -11.79 -17.90 23.87
C VAL A 224 -12.27 -18.72 25.06
N THR A 225 -13.09 -19.74 24.78
CA THR A 225 -13.41 -20.78 25.75
C THR A 225 -12.09 -21.41 26.18
N GLY A 226 -11.91 -21.60 27.48
CA GLY A 226 -10.65 -21.97 28.12
C GLY A 226 -10.14 -23.38 27.79
N ALA A 227 -9.78 -23.60 26.52
CA ALA A 227 -9.23 -24.86 26.01
C ALA A 227 -7.77 -24.73 25.52
N GLU A 228 -7.19 -23.52 25.47
CA GLU A 228 -5.82 -23.30 24.99
C GLU A 228 -4.86 -22.73 26.06
N THR A 229 -5.20 -22.83 27.34
CA THR A 229 -4.23 -22.67 28.44
C THR A 229 -4.09 -24.00 29.18
N GLY A 230 -3.24 -24.86 28.64
CA GLY A 230 -2.98 -26.17 29.24
C GLY A 230 -2.04 -27.04 28.42
N TYR A 231 -0.79 -26.58 28.22
CA TYR A 231 0.42 -27.41 28.23
C TYR A 231 1.61 -26.54 28.64
#